data_AF-A0A1V5T6E5-F1
#
_entry.id   AF-A0A1V5T6E5-F1
#
_cell.length_a   1.000
_cell.length_b   1.000
_cell.length_c   1.000
_cell.angle_alpha   90.00
_cell.angle_beta   90.00
_cell.angle_gamma   90.00
#
_symmetry.space_group_name_H-M   'P 1'
#
loop_
_entity.id
_entity.type
_entity.pdbx_description
1 polymer ?
#
loop_
_entity_poly.entity_id
_entity_poly.type
_entity_poly.pdbx_seq_one_letter_code
_entity_poly.pdbx_strand_id
1 'polypeptide(L)'
;MIMNTIVGTKLDYAIVIFYFVAIFGFGSIFAKFTKSTKDFFYGNHRFSWWLVAFSCVASTVGSYSFIKYSAAGYSYGLSSSMAYLNDWPILGLFLFTWFPIIYFSNVASVPEYFERRFDTKTRLMALLVLMIYMVGYVGINLYTMGVALNAMVGTDIFWSAVVVAVVCTLYVAAGGQAAVIMTDLLQGILLLGAGLVLFALGIVALGGWEQFWSLLPEAWRLPFAHFNKPHDFNFVGVFWQDGMANNIAVYFMNQGFILRFLSLKSVREGKKTLIVVLFVLMPLAAIAAANTGWLGKAFVGAGILPADAEANKIFVTVADKVCVPGLFGLIMAALVAALMSTIDTLINAISVVFVNDLYRPYLMKKKSDHHYLTTARIVSLIAGLTGIILVPVFASFKSIYLAHATFIATVTPPMATAIFLGAFWKRFTPAAAFWSLLGGSIAVTISIWYPQIIAPFSHGTDPTGGYQYMRAAFGMFASVVIGIIVTFFTKPRESSEIEGLVVGTISKAKELFKGGKINESRWKPAYGVLKIVPGERVLKLHRGAMSRLSSAAGDLLYVCDSRGWLGGLRSVHANAMEPHDGDPNEIMISQDLIDEGGLRPQRRHKVELIM
;
A
#
# COMPACT_ATOMS: atom_id res chain seq x y z
N MET A 1 9.66 32.62 -24.45
CA MET A 1 10.15 33.19 -23.17
C MET A 1 8.97 33.10 -22.19
N ILE A 2 8.82 31.95 -21.52
CA ILE A 2 7.69 31.68 -20.62
C ILE A 2 8.08 32.27 -19.27
N MET A 3 7.39 33.33 -18.83
CA MET A 3 7.59 33.90 -17.50
C MET A 3 7.26 32.82 -16.46
N ASN A 4 8.28 32.31 -15.79
CA ASN A 4 8.18 31.53 -14.55
C ASN A 4 7.46 32.40 -13.52
N THR A 5 6.14 32.30 -13.44
CA THR A 5 5.40 32.74 -12.26
C THR A 5 5.58 31.65 -11.23
N ILE A 6 6.56 31.86 -10.35
CA ILE A 6 6.80 31.04 -9.19
C ILE A 6 5.53 31.07 -8.33
N VAL A 7 4.79 29.96 -8.25
CA VAL A 7 3.55 29.89 -7.46
C VAL A 7 3.93 29.65 -6.00
N GLY A 8 3.72 30.66 -5.14
CA GLY A 8 3.96 30.57 -3.70
C GLY A 8 4.90 31.63 -3.13
N THR A 9 4.75 31.90 -1.84
CA THR A 9 5.56 32.87 -1.09
C THR A 9 6.81 32.24 -0.48
N LYS A 10 7.80 33.04 -0.07
CA LYS A 10 9.00 32.54 0.65
C LYS A 10 8.66 31.67 1.87
N LEU A 11 7.54 31.95 2.54
CA LEU A 11 7.05 31.16 3.67
C LEU A 11 6.63 29.74 3.23
N ASP A 12 5.97 29.63 2.08
CA ASP A 12 5.53 28.33 1.54
C ASP A 12 6.73 27.42 1.23
N TYR A 13 7.78 28.00 0.64
CA TYR A 13 9.05 27.32 0.41
C TYR A 13 9.71 26.83 1.70
N ALA A 14 9.74 27.70 2.74
CA ALA A 14 10.30 27.35 4.03
C ALA A 14 9.55 26.16 4.66
N ILE A 15 8.22 26.09 4.51
CA ILE A 15 7.39 25.00 5.02
C ILE A 15 7.68 23.69 4.28
N VAL A 16 7.82 23.71 2.96
CA VAL A 16 8.17 22.51 2.18
C VAL A 16 9.55 21.99 2.55
N ILE A 17 10.55 22.87 2.69
CA ILE A 17 11.90 22.49 3.13
C ILE A 17 11.86 21.93 4.55
N PHE A 18 11.15 22.59 5.47
CA PHE A 18 10.96 22.11 6.82
C PHE A 18 10.31 20.72 6.85
N TYR A 19 9.30 20.48 6.01
CA TYR A 19 8.67 19.18 5.86
C TYR A 19 9.68 18.09 5.46
N PHE A 20 10.54 18.35 4.47
CA PHE A 20 11.58 17.40 4.07
C PHE A 20 12.55 17.06 5.20
N VAL A 21 13.01 18.07 5.93
CA VAL A 21 13.91 17.89 7.08
C VAL A 21 13.21 17.13 8.20
N ALA A 22 11.96 17.49 8.49
CA ALA A 22 11.15 16.87 9.54
C ALA A 22 10.88 15.39 9.24
N ILE A 23 10.47 15.05 8.01
CA ILE A 23 10.15 13.66 7.65
C ILE A 23 11.42 12.79 7.61
N PHE A 24 12.53 13.33 7.11
CA PHE A 24 13.83 12.65 7.11
C PHE A 24 14.31 12.37 8.53
N GLY A 25 14.29 13.39 9.39
CA GLY A 25 14.66 13.26 10.79
C GLY A 25 13.76 12.27 11.54
N PHE A 26 12.45 12.36 11.33
CA PHE A 26 11.47 11.47 11.94
C PHE A 26 11.65 10.02 11.51
N GLY A 27 11.76 9.74 10.20
CA GLY A 27 12.00 8.40 9.68
C GLY A 27 13.31 7.78 10.21
N SER A 28 14.37 8.60 10.29
CA SER A 28 15.68 8.18 10.79
C SER A 28 15.67 7.73 12.25
N ILE A 29 14.77 8.26 13.09
CA ILE A 29 14.62 7.82 14.49
C ILE A 29 14.28 6.32 14.58
N PHE A 30 13.61 5.76 13.56
CA PHE A 30 13.17 4.37 13.57
C PHE A 30 14.26 3.36 13.19
N ALA A 31 15.40 3.84 12.70
CA ALA A 31 16.57 3.01 12.44
C ALA A 31 17.04 2.22 13.70
N LYS A 32 16.88 2.81 14.89
CA LYS A 32 17.26 2.17 16.16
C LYS A 32 16.42 0.93 16.53
N PHE A 33 15.25 0.76 15.91
CA PHE A 33 14.37 -0.40 16.09
C PHE A 33 14.62 -1.50 15.05
N THR A 34 15.61 -1.30 14.16
CA THR A 34 15.92 -2.22 13.06
C THR A 34 17.26 -2.90 13.31
N LYS A 35 17.21 -4.06 13.96
CA LYS A 35 18.40 -4.84 14.33
C LYS A 35 18.55 -6.15 13.54
N SER A 36 17.46 -6.64 12.96
CA SER A 36 17.40 -7.89 12.20
C SER A 36 16.72 -7.71 10.84
N THR A 37 16.84 -8.70 9.95
CA THR A 37 16.05 -8.73 8.71
C THR A 37 14.55 -8.78 8.98
N LYS A 38 14.12 -9.46 10.06
CA LYS A 38 12.71 -9.54 10.46
C LYS A 38 12.15 -8.17 10.88
N ASP A 39 12.97 -7.36 11.56
CA ASP A 39 12.62 -5.96 11.84
C ASP A 39 12.54 -5.12 10.56
N PHE A 40 13.55 -5.25 9.69
CA PHE A 40 13.65 -4.46 8.47
C PHE A 40 12.52 -4.77 7.47
N PHE A 41 12.18 -6.04 7.27
CA PHE A 41 11.19 -6.46 6.28
C PHE A 41 9.74 -6.36 6.79
N TYR A 42 9.48 -6.82 8.01
CA TYR A 42 8.10 -6.99 8.51
C TYR A 42 7.83 -6.18 9.77
N GLY A 43 8.77 -5.39 10.27
CA GLY A 43 8.60 -4.73 11.57
C GLY A 43 8.32 -5.72 12.70
N ASN A 44 8.83 -6.96 12.62
CA ASN A 44 8.62 -8.02 13.61
C ASN A 44 7.15 -8.32 13.98
N HIS A 45 6.21 -8.20 13.02
CA HIS A 45 4.77 -8.38 13.26
C HIS A 45 4.23 -7.53 14.42
N ARG A 46 4.78 -6.35 14.70
CA ARG A 46 4.52 -5.68 15.98
C ARG A 46 3.41 -4.65 15.96
N PHE A 47 2.97 -4.20 14.79
CA PHE A 47 2.18 -2.98 14.69
C PHE A 47 0.69 -3.17 14.94
N SER A 48 0.08 -2.11 15.48
CA SER A 48 -1.36 -1.97 15.68
C SER A 48 -2.06 -1.50 14.41
N TRP A 49 -3.34 -1.83 14.28
CA TRP A 49 -4.13 -1.61 13.08
C TRP A 49 -4.12 -0.16 12.55
N TRP A 50 -4.12 0.83 13.44
CA TRP A 50 -4.26 2.24 13.08
C TRP A 50 -3.02 2.80 12.37
N LEU A 51 -1.81 2.36 12.76
CA LEU A 51 -0.57 2.72 12.08
C LEU A 51 -0.60 2.24 10.63
N VAL A 52 -0.95 0.97 10.46
CA VAL A 52 -1.02 0.34 9.15
C VAL A 52 -2.15 0.93 8.31
N ALA A 53 -3.27 1.33 8.91
CA ALA A 53 -4.40 1.92 8.19
C ALA A 53 -4.04 3.26 7.53
N PHE A 54 -3.41 4.18 8.28
CA PHE A 54 -2.90 5.43 7.70
C PHE A 54 -1.81 5.17 6.67
N SER A 55 -0.95 4.18 6.94
CA SER A 55 0.11 3.79 6.00
C SER A 55 -0.43 3.25 4.68
N CYS A 56 -1.50 2.46 4.70
CA CYS A 56 -2.19 2.02 3.50
C CYS A 56 -2.74 3.20 2.69
N VAL A 57 -3.40 4.17 3.35
CA VAL A 57 -4.03 5.31 2.67
C VAL A 57 -2.99 6.25 2.07
N ALA A 58 -1.90 6.51 2.79
CA ALA A 58 -0.79 7.33 2.29
C ALA A 58 -0.18 6.75 1.00
N SER A 59 -0.06 5.42 0.91
CA SER A 59 0.47 4.77 -0.31
C SER A 59 -0.53 4.64 -1.44
N THR A 60 -1.82 4.50 -1.15
CA THR A 60 -2.86 4.38 -2.19
C THR A 60 -3.19 5.75 -2.80
N VAL A 61 -3.04 6.83 -2.03
CA VAL A 61 -3.33 8.19 -2.49
C VAL A 61 -2.02 8.90 -2.85
N GLY A 62 -1.55 8.72 -4.08
CA GLY A 62 -0.40 9.47 -4.59
C GLY A 62 -0.74 10.92 -4.96
N SER A 63 0.23 11.83 -5.08
CA SER A 63 -0.06 13.25 -5.43
C SER A 63 -0.72 13.42 -6.79
N TYR A 64 -0.39 12.53 -7.74
CA TYR A 64 -1.01 12.48 -9.05
C TYR A 64 -2.53 12.37 -8.93
N SER A 65 -3.02 11.74 -7.86
CA SER A 65 -4.44 11.61 -7.57
C SER A 65 -5.12 12.94 -7.33
N PHE A 66 -4.48 13.89 -6.65
CA PHE A 66 -5.06 15.22 -6.44
C PHE A 66 -5.27 15.94 -7.77
N ILE A 67 -4.27 15.92 -8.65
CA ILE A 67 -4.37 16.57 -9.97
C ILE A 67 -5.40 15.81 -10.84
N LYS A 68 -5.27 14.48 -10.95
CA LYS A 68 -6.16 13.62 -11.76
C LYS A 68 -7.62 13.73 -11.32
N TYR A 69 -7.91 13.53 -10.04
CA TYR A 69 -9.30 13.47 -9.56
C TYR A 69 -9.92 14.84 -9.36
N SER A 70 -9.12 15.90 -9.21
CA SER A 70 -9.63 17.27 -9.30
C SER A 70 -9.98 17.64 -10.74
N ALA A 71 -9.15 17.28 -11.72
CA ALA A 71 -9.50 17.45 -13.13
C ALA A 71 -10.79 16.68 -13.48
N ALA A 72 -10.89 15.41 -13.05
CA ALA A 72 -12.11 14.62 -13.23
C ALA A 72 -13.30 15.22 -12.47
N GLY A 73 -13.11 15.73 -11.25
CA GLY A 73 -14.18 16.37 -10.47
C GLY A 73 -14.69 17.65 -11.11
N TYR A 74 -13.82 18.41 -11.77
CA TYR A 74 -14.19 19.61 -12.52
C TYR A 74 -14.97 19.27 -13.80
N SER A 75 -14.57 18.19 -14.49
CA SER A 75 -15.19 17.78 -15.77
C SER A 75 -16.43 16.90 -15.61
N TYR A 76 -16.56 16.15 -14.51
CA TYR A 76 -17.55 15.08 -14.35
C TYR A 76 -18.26 15.05 -12.98
N GLY A 77 -17.88 15.94 -12.05
CA GLY A 77 -18.54 16.10 -10.76
C GLY A 77 -18.20 15.03 -9.73
N LEU A 78 -19.14 14.76 -8.82
CA LEU A 78 -18.95 13.86 -7.67
C LEU A 78 -18.62 12.42 -8.08
N SER A 79 -18.99 12.01 -9.29
CA SER A 79 -18.61 10.72 -9.87
C SER A 79 -17.09 10.48 -9.92
N SER A 80 -16.27 11.55 -9.87
CA SER A 80 -14.82 11.43 -9.74
C SER A 80 -14.35 10.71 -8.48
N SER A 81 -15.17 10.68 -7.42
CA SER A 81 -14.87 9.98 -6.16
C SER A 81 -14.91 8.45 -6.27
N MET A 82 -15.53 7.91 -7.34
CA MET A 82 -15.70 6.46 -7.53
C MET A 82 -14.39 5.68 -7.50
N ALA A 83 -13.28 6.29 -7.96
CA ALA A 83 -11.99 5.61 -8.06
C ALA A 83 -11.39 5.19 -6.70
N TYR A 84 -11.88 5.74 -5.59
CA TYR A 84 -11.51 5.34 -4.22
C TYR A 84 -12.62 4.63 -3.47
N LEU A 85 -13.84 4.60 -4.03
CA LEU A 85 -15.01 4.00 -3.41
C LEU A 85 -15.38 2.64 -4.00
N ASN A 86 -14.68 2.19 -5.04
CA ASN A 86 -14.95 0.94 -5.76
C ASN A 86 -14.16 -0.28 -5.23
N ASP A 87 -13.31 -0.12 -4.21
CA ASP A 87 -12.44 -1.18 -3.65
C ASP A 87 -13.17 -2.32 -2.93
N TRP A 88 -14.43 -2.10 -2.55
CA TRP A 88 -15.18 -2.97 -1.64
C TRP A 88 -15.26 -4.46 -2.04
N PRO A 89 -15.36 -4.87 -3.33
CA PRO A 89 -15.44 -6.30 -3.67
C PRO A 89 -14.10 -7.03 -3.44
N ILE A 90 -12.99 -6.39 -3.83
CA ILE A 90 -11.65 -6.99 -3.79
C ILE A 90 -11.12 -7.01 -2.36
N LEU A 91 -11.44 -5.98 -1.57
CA LEU A 91 -11.05 -5.88 -0.17
C LEU A 91 -11.62 -7.00 0.69
N GLY A 92 -12.89 -7.37 0.49
CA GLY A 92 -13.50 -8.50 1.19
C GLY A 92 -12.76 -9.80 0.88
N LEU A 93 -12.45 -10.04 -0.40
CA LEU A 93 -11.68 -11.22 -0.83
C LEU A 93 -10.29 -11.22 -0.20
N PHE A 94 -9.56 -10.11 -0.28
CA PHE A 94 -8.26 -9.98 0.38
C PHE A 94 -8.33 -10.30 1.87
N LEU A 95 -9.33 -9.74 2.58
CA LEU A 95 -9.43 -9.85 4.03
C LEU A 95 -9.72 -11.26 4.53
N PHE A 96 -10.64 -11.95 3.85
CA PHE A 96 -11.11 -13.25 4.29
C PHE A 96 -10.31 -14.40 3.67
N THR A 97 -9.52 -14.13 2.61
CA THR A 97 -8.79 -15.18 1.91
C THR A 97 -7.29 -14.91 1.85
N TRP A 98 -6.85 -13.93 1.04
CA TRP A 98 -5.42 -13.74 0.74
C TRP A 98 -4.60 -13.38 1.96
N PHE A 99 -5.06 -12.42 2.77
CA PHE A 99 -4.36 -11.97 3.96
C PHE A 99 -4.15 -13.09 5.00
N PRO A 100 -5.18 -13.88 5.38
CA PRO A 100 -4.98 -15.05 6.22
C PRO A 100 -3.97 -16.06 5.67
N ILE A 101 -3.97 -16.32 4.35
CA ILE A 101 -3.02 -17.25 3.71
C ILE A 101 -1.58 -16.74 3.90
N ILE A 102 -1.30 -15.49 3.49
CA ILE A 102 0.06 -14.94 3.59
C ILE A 102 0.54 -14.86 5.05
N TYR A 103 -0.34 -14.50 5.97
CA TYR A 103 -0.01 -14.32 7.38
C TYR A 103 0.27 -15.66 8.07
N PHE A 104 -0.67 -16.62 7.99
CA PHE A 104 -0.55 -17.88 8.73
C PHE A 104 0.41 -18.87 8.05
N SER A 105 0.60 -18.80 6.74
CA SER A 105 1.62 -19.64 6.07
C SER A 105 3.04 -19.07 6.18
N ASN A 106 3.22 -17.92 6.84
CA ASN A 106 4.49 -17.21 6.95
C ASN A 106 5.15 -16.99 5.57
N VAL A 107 4.34 -16.58 4.59
CA VAL A 107 4.82 -16.24 3.25
C VAL A 107 5.37 -14.82 3.31
N ALA A 108 6.67 -14.66 3.04
CA ALA A 108 7.35 -13.38 3.08
C ALA A 108 7.12 -12.52 1.82
N SER A 109 6.87 -13.15 0.68
CA SER A 109 6.72 -12.46 -0.60
C SER A 109 5.83 -13.19 -1.59
N VAL A 110 5.35 -12.46 -2.58
CA VAL A 110 4.56 -13.05 -3.68
C VAL A 110 5.35 -14.13 -4.42
N PRO A 111 6.62 -13.96 -4.82
CA PRO A 111 7.37 -15.04 -5.47
C PRO A 111 7.53 -16.28 -4.58
N GLU A 112 7.75 -16.12 -3.26
CA GLU A 112 7.78 -17.25 -2.33
C GLU A 112 6.46 -18.03 -2.33
N TYR A 113 5.32 -17.34 -2.33
CA TYR A 113 4.03 -18.00 -2.50
C TYR A 113 4.00 -18.82 -3.79
N PHE A 114 4.46 -18.28 -4.91
CA PHE A 114 4.49 -19.01 -6.18
C PHE A 114 5.38 -20.25 -6.10
N GLU A 115 6.51 -20.23 -5.39
CA GLU A 115 7.32 -21.45 -5.21
C GLU A 115 6.59 -22.51 -4.39
N ARG A 116 6.02 -22.11 -3.25
CA ARG A 116 5.38 -23.04 -2.31
C ARG A 116 4.09 -23.60 -2.90
N ARG A 117 3.31 -22.79 -3.61
CA ARG A 117 2.05 -23.19 -4.25
C ARG A 117 2.26 -23.95 -5.56
N PHE A 118 3.33 -23.63 -6.29
CA PHE A 118 3.59 -24.17 -7.62
C PHE A 118 4.98 -24.78 -7.70
N ASP A 119 5.98 -24.07 -8.22
CA ASP A 119 7.34 -24.55 -8.40
C ASP A 119 8.35 -23.40 -8.55
N THR A 120 9.64 -23.74 -8.56
CA THR A 120 10.74 -22.78 -8.72
C THR A 120 10.70 -22.06 -10.06
N LYS A 121 10.24 -22.68 -11.15
CA LYS A 121 10.16 -22.01 -12.47
C LYS A 121 9.15 -20.87 -12.43
N THR A 122 8.01 -21.12 -11.81
CA THR A 122 6.94 -20.14 -11.63
C THR A 122 7.36 -19.04 -10.66
N ARG A 123 8.10 -19.37 -9.58
CA ARG A 123 8.74 -18.38 -8.70
C ARG A 123 9.61 -17.40 -9.48
N LEU A 124 10.53 -17.90 -10.31
CA LEU A 124 11.46 -17.06 -11.06
C LEU A 124 10.74 -16.16 -12.07
N MET A 125 9.69 -16.68 -12.71
CA MET A 125 8.85 -15.88 -13.60
C MET A 125 8.11 -14.78 -12.83
N ALA A 126 7.51 -15.11 -11.68
CA ALA A 126 6.84 -14.15 -10.83
C ALA A 126 7.82 -13.08 -10.30
N LEU A 127 9.02 -13.50 -9.88
CA LEU A 127 10.09 -12.62 -9.44
C LEU A 127 10.49 -11.62 -10.55
N LEU A 128 10.72 -12.12 -11.78
CA LEU A 128 11.09 -11.27 -12.91
C LEU A 128 10.03 -10.21 -13.20
N VAL A 129 8.78 -10.65 -13.34
CA VAL A 129 7.64 -9.76 -13.63
C VAL A 129 7.44 -8.74 -12.52
N LEU A 130 7.48 -9.18 -11.25
CA LEU A 130 7.29 -8.31 -10.10
C LEU A 130 8.44 -7.29 -9.93
N MET A 131 9.70 -7.71 -10.15
CA MET A 131 10.85 -6.81 -10.06
C MET A 131 10.84 -5.76 -11.17
N ILE A 132 10.52 -6.15 -12.40
CA ILE A 132 10.34 -5.19 -13.51
C ILE A 132 9.28 -4.16 -13.12
N TYR A 133 8.13 -4.63 -12.62
CA TYR A 133 7.06 -3.77 -12.14
C TYR A 133 7.52 -2.79 -11.06
N MET A 134 8.10 -3.28 -9.96
CA MET A 134 8.45 -2.40 -8.84
C MET A 134 9.53 -1.37 -9.24
N VAL A 135 10.58 -1.79 -9.96
CA VAL A 135 11.66 -0.88 -10.36
C VAL A 135 11.18 0.18 -11.35
N GLY A 136 10.42 -0.21 -12.37
CA GLY A 136 9.82 0.74 -13.30
C GLY A 136 8.82 1.67 -12.60
N TYR A 137 8.10 1.15 -11.59
CA TYR A 137 7.15 1.93 -10.82
C TYR A 137 7.82 2.97 -9.91
N VAL A 138 9.01 2.68 -9.36
CA VAL A 138 9.82 3.70 -8.67
C VAL A 138 10.17 4.84 -9.64
N GLY A 139 10.69 4.50 -10.83
CA GLY A 139 11.12 5.49 -11.82
C GLY A 139 10.00 6.42 -12.29
N ILE A 140 8.82 5.87 -12.61
CA ILE A 140 7.68 6.68 -13.04
C ILE A 140 7.16 7.57 -11.91
N ASN A 141 7.09 7.07 -10.68
CA ASN A 141 6.66 7.89 -9.53
C ASN A 141 7.63 9.04 -9.27
N LEU A 142 8.95 8.79 -9.36
CA LEU A 142 9.96 9.85 -9.26
C LEU A 142 9.81 10.90 -10.38
N TYR A 143 9.57 10.47 -11.62
CA TYR A 143 9.32 11.41 -12.71
C TYR A 143 8.04 12.25 -12.48
N THR A 144 6.93 11.60 -12.12
CA THR A 144 5.65 12.32 -11.87
C THR A 144 5.76 13.30 -10.71
N MET A 145 6.55 12.97 -9.69
CA MET A 145 6.83 13.87 -8.58
C MET A 145 7.67 15.08 -9.01
N GLY A 146 8.69 14.88 -9.84
CA GLY A 146 9.47 15.98 -10.39
C GLY A 146 8.61 16.92 -11.24
N VAL A 147 7.67 16.38 -12.02
CA VAL A 147 6.68 17.17 -12.80
C VAL A 147 5.75 17.95 -11.88
N ALA A 148 5.23 17.32 -10.81
CA ALA A 148 4.37 18.01 -9.85
C ALA A 148 5.12 19.17 -9.17
N LEU A 149 6.35 18.94 -8.71
CA LEU A 149 7.19 19.98 -8.12
C LEU A 149 7.52 21.09 -9.13
N ASN A 150 7.86 20.75 -10.38
CA ASN A 150 8.09 21.74 -11.42
C ASN A 150 6.86 22.63 -11.66
N ALA A 151 5.67 22.05 -11.75
CA ALA A 151 4.42 22.78 -11.98
C ALA A 151 4.05 23.71 -10.82
N MET A 152 4.44 23.36 -9.59
CA MET A 152 4.09 24.11 -8.39
C MET A 152 5.13 25.17 -8.05
N VAL A 153 6.41 24.82 -8.10
CA VAL A 153 7.48 25.68 -7.60
C VAL A 153 8.54 26.04 -8.64
N GLY A 154 8.41 25.56 -9.88
CA GLY A 154 9.31 25.86 -11.00
C GLY A 154 10.68 25.18 -10.93
N THR A 155 10.87 24.18 -10.05
CA THR A 155 12.14 23.47 -9.89
C THR A 155 12.40 22.50 -11.05
N ASP A 156 13.68 22.25 -11.36
CA ASP A 156 14.03 21.25 -12.37
C ASP A 156 13.50 19.85 -12.00
N ILE A 157 12.89 19.17 -12.98
CA ILE A 157 12.21 17.87 -12.78
C ILE A 157 13.20 16.82 -12.29
N PHE A 158 14.39 16.73 -12.90
CA PHE A 158 15.37 15.71 -12.59
C PHE A 158 15.98 15.93 -11.20
N TRP A 159 16.37 17.15 -10.86
CA TRP A 159 16.91 17.46 -9.54
C TRP A 159 15.88 17.32 -8.43
N SER A 160 14.62 17.66 -8.69
CA SER A 160 13.50 17.38 -7.78
C SER A 160 13.39 15.87 -7.53
N ALA A 161 13.52 15.06 -8.59
CA ALA A 161 13.53 13.61 -8.49
C ALA A 161 14.68 13.08 -7.62
N VAL A 162 15.89 13.61 -7.83
CA VAL A 162 17.08 13.23 -7.06
C VAL A 162 16.92 13.53 -5.56
N VAL A 163 16.45 14.73 -5.20
CA VAL A 163 16.29 15.12 -3.79
C VAL A 163 15.35 14.17 -3.06
N VAL A 164 14.18 13.91 -3.63
CA VAL A 164 13.20 13.01 -3.00
C VAL A 164 13.71 11.57 -2.96
N ALA A 165 14.33 11.08 -4.04
CA ALA A 165 14.91 9.74 -4.08
C ALA A 165 15.95 9.58 -2.96
N VAL A 166 16.86 10.53 -2.79
CA VAL A 166 17.88 10.49 -1.73
C VAL A 166 17.22 10.48 -0.35
N VAL A 167 16.28 11.39 -0.09
CA VAL A 167 15.58 11.47 1.20
C VAL A 167 14.87 10.15 1.51
N CYS A 168 14.04 9.64 0.61
CA CYS A 168 13.31 8.38 0.78
C CYS A 168 14.24 7.19 0.99
N THR A 169 15.24 7.07 0.13
CA THR A 169 16.13 5.91 0.11
C THR A 169 16.97 5.82 1.39
N LEU A 170 17.44 6.95 1.92
CA LEU A 170 18.28 6.96 3.12
C LEU A 170 17.51 6.52 4.38
N TYR A 171 16.31 7.06 4.64
CA TYR A 171 15.57 6.65 5.84
C TYR A 171 15.01 5.22 5.71
N VAL A 172 14.65 4.78 4.49
CA VAL A 172 14.24 3.38 4.23
C VAL A 172 15.42 2.44 4.45
N ALA A 173 16.59 2.73 3.89
CA ALA A 173 17.78 1.92 4.10
C ALA A 173 18.17 1.85 5.59
N ALA A 174 17.89 2.90 6.37
CA ALA A 174 18.17 2.89 7.80
C ALA A 174 17.14 2.07 8.61
N GLY A 175 15.84 2.30 8.41
CA GLY A 175 14.77 1.81 9.29
C GLY A 175 13.74 0.85 8.68
N GLY A 176 13.85 0.51 7.40
CA GLY A 176 13.00 -0.47 6.72
C GLY A 176 11.49 -0.20 6.88
N GLN A 177 10.72 -1.27 7.02
CA GLN A 177 9.27 -1.24 7.12
C GLN A 177 8.75 -0.40 8.30
N ALA A 178 9.49 -0.35 9.42
CA ALA A 178 9.12 0.46 10.56
C ALA A 178 9.24 1.96 10.28
N ALA A 179 10.28 2.38 9.54
CA ALA A 179 10.41 3.77 9.11
C ALA A 179 9.27 4.15 8.16
N VAL A 180 9.02 3.33 7.13
CA VAL A 180 7.95 3.53 6.13
C VAL A 180 6.59 3.72 6.80
N ILE A 181 6.17 2.79 7.67
CA ILE A 181 4.85 2.89 8.32
C ILE A 181 4.71 4.16 9.18
N MET A 182 5.78 4.58 9.83
CA MET A 182 5.74 5.75 10.70
C MET A 182 5.76 7.05 9.91
N THR A 183 6.60 7.17 8.87
CA THR A 183 6.58 8.33 7.97
C THR A 183 5.22 8.44 7.30
N ASP A 184 4.67 7.33 6.83
CA ASP A 184 3.35 7.30 6.20
C ASP A 184 2.22 7.72 7.15
N LEU A 185 2.29 7.41 8.45
CA LEU A 185 1.30 7.89 9.41
C LEU A 185 1.20 9.41 9.36
N LEU A 186 2.35 10.09 9.44
CA LEU A 186 2.39 11.55 9.41
C LEU A 186 1.95 12.08 8.04
N GLN A 187 2.40 11.45 6.96
CA GLN A 187 2.07 11.84 5.59
C GLN A 187 0.58 11.65 5.29
N GLY A 188 -0.03 10.56 5.73
CA GLY A 188 -1.45 10.28 5.59
C GLY A 188 -2.33 11.26 6.38
N ILE A 189 -1.93 11.60 7.62
CA ILE A 189 -2.61 12.65 8.40
C ILE A 189 -2.48 14.01 7.71
N LEU A 190 -1.28 14.36 7.24
CA LEU A 190 -1.02 15.61 6.54
C LEU A 190 -1.84 15.71 5.25
N LEU A 191 -1.88 14.63 4.46
CA LEU A 191 -2.63 14.52 3.21
C LEU A 191 -4.13 14.71 3.42
N LEU A 192 -4.72 13.95 4.34
CA LEU A 192 -6.16 14.04 4.63
C LEU A 192 -6.50 15.39 5.24
N GLY A 193 -5.70 15.85 6.20
CA GLY A 193 -5.89 17.15 6.86
C GLY A 193 -5.84 18.30 5.86
N ALA A 194 -4.78 18.37 5.03
CA ALA A 194 -4.62 19.43 4.04
C ALA A 194 -5.75 19.43 3.00
N GLY A 195 -6.13 18.27 2.47
CA GLY A 195 -7.22 18.17 1.50
C GLY A 195 -8.59 18.55 2.07
N LEU A 196 -8.89 18.15 3.30
CA LEU A 196 -10.16 18.49 3.97
C LEU A 196 -10.22 19.97 4.37
N VAL A 197 -9.11 20.55 4.85
CA VAL A 197 -9.01 21.99 5.12
C VAL A 197 -9.22 22.79 3.83
N LEU A 198 -8.60 22.35 2.73
CA LEU A 198 -8.78 22.99 1.43
C LEU A 198 -10.25 22.97 0.99
N PHE A 199 -10.94 21.84 1.18
CA PHE A 199 -12.37 21.75 0.89
C PHE A 199 -13.21 22.71 1.73
N ALA A 200 -12.96 22.75 3.03
CA ALA A 200 -13.67 23.64 3.96
C ALA A 200 -13.47 25.12 3.60
N LEU A 201 -12.24 25.53 3.28
CA LEU A 201 -11.95 26.90 2.85
C LEU A 201 -12.65 27.26 1.54
N GLY A 202 -12.69 26.34 0.57
CA GLY A 202 -13.42 26.59 -0.67
C GLY A 202 -14.93 26.74 -0.47
N ILE A 203 -15.53 25.97 0.44
CA ILE A 203 -16.94 26.13 0.83
C ILE A 203 -17.17 27.50 1.47
N VAL A 204 -16.30 27.93 2.38
CA VAL A 204 -16.39 29.26 3.01
C VAL A 204 -16.24 30.37 1.98
N ALA A 205 -15.30 30.23 1.03
CA ALA A 205 -15.08 31.21 -0.04
C ALA A 205 -16.30 31.35 -0.98
N LEU A 206 -17.14 30.31 -1.09
CA LEU A 206 -18.41 30.34 -1.82
C LEU A 206 -19.57 30.93 -1.02
N GLY A 207 -19.40 31.22 0.27
CA GLY A 207 -20.49 31.67 1.14
C GLY A 207 -21.27 30.55 1.83
N GLY A 208 -20.76 29.31 1.81
CA GLY A 208 -21.32 28.18 2.56
C GLY A 208 -21.73 26.98 1.71
N TRP A 209 -22.16 25.90 2.39
CA TRP A 209 -22.50 24.62 1.75
C TRP A 209 -23.67 24.73 0.77
N GLU A 210 -24.70 25.49 1.14
CA GLU A 210 -25.88 25.69 0.30
C GLU A 210 -25.52 26.35 -1.03
N GLN A 211 -24.70 27.41 -0.98
CA GLN A 211 -24.23 28.09 -2.18
C GLN A 211 -23.37 27.16 -3.04
N PHE A 212 -22.41 26.44 -2.44
CA PHE A 212 -21.62 25.43 -3.14
C PHE A 212 -22.50 24.40 -3.85
N TRP A 213 -23.47 23.83 -3.15
CA TRP A 213 -24.35 22.80 -3.72
C TRP A 213 -25.21 23.34 -4.86
N SER A 214 -25.79 24.52 -4.68
CA SER A 214 -26.66 25.16 -5.68
C SER A 214 -25.95 25.51 -6.98
N LEU A 215 -24.67 25.90 -6.91
CA LEU A 215 -23.84 26.29 -8.06
C LEU A 215 -23.33 25.11 -8.89
N LEU A 216 -23.36 23.88 -8.35
CA LEU A 216 -23.03 22.69 -9.12
C LEU A 216 -24.16 22.34 -10.10
N PRO A 217 -23.86 22.04 -11.37
CA PRO A 217 -24.85 21.48 -12.29
C PRO A 217 -25.43 20.16 -11.77
N GLU A 218 -26.68 19.83 -12.13
CA GLU A 218 -27.33 18.60 -11.68
C GLU A 218 -26.52 17.34 -11.99
N ALA A 219 -25.98 17.24 -13.22
CA ALA A 219 -25.14 16.12 -13.63
C ALA A 219 -23.86 15.98 -12.79
N TRP A 220 -23.36 17.06 -12.17
CA TRP A 220 -22.16 17.04 -11.32
C TRP A 220 -22.46 16.56 -9.91
N ARG A 221 -23.74 16.52 -9.50
CA ARG A 221 -24.17 16.04 -8.19
C ARG A 221 -24.41 14.53 -8.16
N LEU A 222 -24.33 13.85 -9.32
CA LEU A 222 -24.54 12.42 -9.41
C LEU A 222 -23.33 11.64 -8.84
N PRO A 223 -23.56 10.58 -8.04
CA PRO A 223 -22.48 9.83 -7.40
C PRO A 223 -21.75 8.87 -8.35
N PHE A 224 -22.37 8.53 -9.48
CA PHE A 224 -21.83 7.59 -10.44
C PHE A 224 -21.65 8.23 -11.81
N ALA A 225 -20.57 7.86 -12.49
CA ALA A 225 -20.33 8.21 -13.87
C ALA A 225 -21.43 7.58 -14.74
N HIS A 226 -21.71 8.18 -15.90
CA HIS A 226 -22.59 7.55 -16.86
C HIS A 226 -22.01 6.21 -17.33
N PHE A 227 -22.89 5.31 -17.75
CA PHE A 227 -22.53 3.91 -17.96
C PHE A 227 -21.35 3.72 -18.93
N ASN A 228 -21.45 4.28 -20.14
CA ASN A 228 -20.49 4.07 -21.24
C ASN A 228 -20.07 5.35 -21.99
N LYS A 229 -20.38 6.54 -21.45
CA LYS A 229 -20.03 7.84 -22.06
C LYS A 229 -19.59 8.83 -20.97
N PRO A 230 -18.73 9.82 -21.29
CA PRO A 230 -17.85 9.87 -22.45
C PRO A 230 -16.78 8.76 -22.40
N HIS A 231 -16.03 8.60 -23.50
CA HIS A 231 -15.11 7.47 -23.66
C HIS A 231 -13.93 7.49 -22.67
N ASP A 232 -13.57 8.68 -22.22
CA ASP A 232 -12.44 8.96 -21.34
C ASP A 232 -12.79 8.90 -19.85
N PHE A 233 -14.08 8.97 -19.49
CA PHE A 233 -14.55 8.83 -18.11
C PHE A 233 -15.98 8.26 -18.04
N ASN A 234 -16.09 6.94 -17.95
CA ASN A 234 -17.36 6.21 -17.83
C ASN A 234 -17.29 5.09 -16.78
N PHE A 235 -18.45 4.67 -16.29
CA PHE A 235 -18.57 3.66 -15.24
C PHE A 235 -17.88 2.34 -15.61
N VAL A 236 -18.08 1.85 -16.84
CA VAL A 236 -17.51 0.57 -17.29
C VAL A 236 -15.97 0.61 -17.26
N GLY A 237 -15.36 1.68 -17.78
CA GLY A 237 -13.92 1.87 -17.76
C GLY A 237 -13.37 2.01 -16.34
N VAL A 238 -13.98 2.84 -15.50
CA VAL A 238 -13.58 3.03 -14.10
C VAL A 238 -13.71 1.72 -13.30
N PHE A 239 -14.77 0.94 -13.54
CA PHE A 239 -14.97 -0.33 -12.88
C PHE A 239 -13.90 -1.37 -13.25
N TRP A 240 -13.66 -1.60 -14.55
CA TRP A 240 -12.72 -2.63 -14.97
C TRP A 240 -11.25 -2.26 -14.73
N GLN A 241 -10.89 -0.99 -14.91
CA GLN A 241 -9.52 -0.53 -14.69
C GLN A 241 -9.24 -0.28 -13.21
N ASP A 242 -9.94 0.70 -12.61
CA ASP A 242 -9.64 1.14 -11.24
C ASP A 242 -10.26 0.15 -10.22
N GLY A 243 -11.53 -0.22 -10.40
CA GLY A 243 -12.27 -1.06 -9.43
C GLY A 243 -11.83 -2.52 -9.37
N MET A 244 -11.48 -3.10 -10.51
CA MET A 244 -11.09 -4.51 -10.62
C MET A 244 -9.57 -4.66 -10.73
N ALA A 245 -8.98 -4.27 -11.86
CA ALA A 245 -7.58 -4.59 -12.15
C ALA A 245 -6.60 -3.92 -11.18
N ASN A 246 -6.74 -2.61 -10.94
CA ASN A 246 -5.87 -1.86 -10.04
C ASN A 246 -6.03 -2.33 -8.59
N ASN A 247 -7.25 -2.57 -8.13
CA ASN A 247 -7.47 -3.07 -6.77
C ASN A 247 -6.91 -4.46 -6.55
N ILE A 248 -7.07 -5.39 -7.50
CA ILE A 248 -6.41 -6.70 -7.37
C ILE A 248 -4.88 -6.52 -7.36
N ALA A 249 -4.34 -5.59 -8.15
CA ALA A 249 -2.91 -5.22 -8.10
C ALA A 249 -2.48 -4.81 -6.69
N VAL A 250 -3.19 -3.85 -6.09
CA VAL A 250 -2.85 -3.28 -4.79
C VAL A 250 -2.95 -4.33 -3.69
N TYR A 251 -4.04 -5.09 -3.64
CA TYR A 251 -4.28 -5.98 -2.51
C TYR A 251 -3.63 -7.37 -2.66
N PHE A 252 -3.53 -7.91 -3.87
CA PHE A 252 -3.00 -9.27 -4.08
C PHE A 252 -1.55 -9.30 -4.53
N MET A 253 -1.11 -8.33 -5.34
CA MET A 253 0.22 -8.33 -5.96
C MET A 253 1.21 -7.38 -5.29
N ASN A 254 0.77 -6.20 -4.83
CA ASN A 254 1.68 -5.16 -4.36
C ASN A 254 2.41 -5.62 -3.10
N GLN A 255 3.68 -5.93 -3.26
CA GLN A 255 4.52 -6.44 -2.19
C GLN A 255 4.62 -5.46 -1.02
N GLY A 256 4.71 -4.15 -1.28
CA GLY A 256 4.78 -3.15 -0.21
C GLY A 256 3.49 -3.11 0.63
N PHE A 257 2.34 -3.29 -0.02
CA PHE A 257 1.06 -3.44 0.67
C PHE A 257 1.00 -4.74 1.50
N ILE A 258 1.49 -5.85 0.96
CA ILE A 258 1.60 -7.12 1.69
C ILE A 258 2.48 -6.98 2.94
N LEU A 259 3.63 -6.30 2.85
CA LEU A 259 4.55 -6.09 3.98
C LEU A 259 3.90 -5.29 5.12
N ARG A 260 3.04 -4.33 4.79
CA ARG A 260 2.22 -3.60 5.79
C ARG A 260 1.33 -4.55 6.58
N PHE A 261 0.65 -5.46 5.88
CA PHE A 261 -0.22 -6.44 6.51
C PHE A 261 0.55 -7.48 7.31
N LEU A 262 1.70 -7.94 6.80
CA LEU A 262 2.59 -8.82 7.55
C LEU A 262 3.15 -8.13 8.79
N SER A 263 3.26 -6.81 8.82
CA SER A 263 3.74 -6.09 10.00
C SER A 263 2.77 -6.01 11.18
N LEU A 264 1.53 -6.46 10.98
CA LEU A 264 0.51 -6.47 12.02
C LEU A 264 0.73 -7.61 13.02
N LYS A 265 0.38 -7.35 14.28
CA LYS A 265 0.46 -8.36 15.35
C LYS A 265 -0.53 -9.52 15.27
N SER A 266 -1.57 -9.39 14.45
CA SER A 266 -2.53 -10.46 14.19
C SER A 266 -3.39 -10.18 12.98
N VAL A 267 -4.01 -11.23 12.44
CA VAL A 267 -5.06 -11.11 11.42
C VAL A 267 -6.26 -10.30 11.92
N ARG A 268 -6.56 -10.34 13.23
CA ARG A 268 -7.63 -9.53 13.82
C ARG A 268 -7.36 -8.03 13.68
N GLU A 269 -6.11 -7.61 13.81
CA GLU A 269 -5.73 -6.22 13.58
C GLU A 269 -5.84 -5.85 12.10
N GLY A 270 -5.48 -6.75 11.18
CA GLY A 270 -5.67 -6.49 9.75
C GLY A 270 -7.13 -6.36 9.33
N LYS A 271 -8.04 -7.09 9.99
CA LYS A 271 -9.50 -6.86 9.87
C LYS A 271 -9.89 -5.44 10.24
N LYS A 272 -9.41 -4.93 11.37
CA LYS A 272 -9.68 -3.54 11.80
C LYS A 272 -9.07 -2.53 10.83
N THR A 273 -7.83 -2.76 10.39
CA THR A 273 -7.13 -1.92 9.40
C THR A 273 -8.01 -1.74 8.17
N LEU A 274 -8.45 -2.81 7.54
CA LEU A 274 -9.22 -2.72 6.30
C LEU A 274 -10.61 -2.13 6.48
N ILE A 275 -11.30 -2.44 7.57
CA ILE A 275 -12.62 -1.83 7.85
C ILE A 275 -12.47 -0.32 7.95
N VAL A 276 -11.46 0.17 8.67
CA VAL A 276 -11.26 1.62 8.81
C VAL A 276 -10.75 2.26 7.52
N VAL A 277 -9.88 1.58 6.77
CA VAL A 277 -9.45 2.04 5.44
C VAL A 277 -10.66 2.18 4.51
N LEU A 278 -11.51 1.16 4.41
CA LEU A 278 -12.65 1.13 3.50
C LEU A 278 -13.74 2.13 3.86
N PHE A 279 -14.18 2.15 5.12
CA PHE A 279 -15.38 2.91 5.51
C PHE A 279 -15.08 4.31 6.00
N VAL A 280 -13.83 4.63 6.32
CA VAL A 280 -13.46 5.94 6.89
C VAL A 280 -12.40 6.62 6.04
N LEU A 281 -11.22 6.02 5.90
CA LEU A 281 -10.09 6.74 5.33
C LEU A 281 -10.18 6.91 3.81
N MET A 282 -10.67 5.92 3.06
CA MET A 282 -10.85 6.04 1.60
C MET A 282 -11.94 7.04 1.20
N PRO A 283 -13.12 7.09 1.85
CA PRO A 283 -14.08 8.17 1.62
C PRO A 283 -13.51 9.56 1.89
N LEU A 284 -12.76 9.72 2.99
CA LEU A 284 -12.09 10.99 3.29
C LEU A 284 -11.01 11.31 2.26
N ALA A 285 -10.26 10.32 1.79
CA ALA A 285 -9.27 10.48 0.73
C ALA A 285 -9.91 10.86 -0.61
N ALA A 286 -11.07 10.29 -0.94
CA ALA A 286 -11.82 10.63 -2.15
C ALA A 286 -12.24 12.10 -2.14
N ILE A 287 -12.75 12.59 -1.00
CA ILE A 287 -13.05 14.01 -0.80
C ILE A 287 -11.77 14.84 -0.90
N ALA A 288 -10.72 14.47 -0.17
CA ALA A 288 -9.46 15.20 -0.14
C ALA A 288 -8.83 15.35 -1.54
N ALA A 289 -8.86 14.30 -2.36
CA ALA A 289 -8.23 14.29 -3.68
C ALA A 289 -9.06 14.97 -4.77
N ALA A 290 -10.39 14.91 -4.71
CA ALA A 290 -11.27 15.39 -5.78
C ALA A 290 -11.89 16.78 -5.53
N ASN A 291 -11.90 17.26 -4.28
CA ASN A 291 -12.70 18.42 -3.90
C ASN A 291 -12.44 19.69 -4.70
N THR A 292 -11.18 19.97 -5.08
CA THR A 292 -10.87 21.21 -5.81
C THR A 292 -11.49 21.22 -7.20
N GLY A 293 -11.76 20.05 -7.78
CA GLY A 293 -12.54 19.94 -9.01
C GLY A 293 -13.98 20.40 -8.82
N TRP A 294 -14.63 19.93 -7.76
CA TRP A 294 -15.99 20.30 -7.41
C TRP A 294 -16.09 21.78 -7.07
N LEU A 295 -15.17 22.28 -6.23
CA LEU A 295 -15.06 23.69 -5.88
C LEU A 295 -14.79 24.55 -7.11
N GLY A 296 -13.86 24.14 -7.98
CA GLY A 296 -13.53 24.85 -9.20
C GLY A 296 -14.74 25.00 -10.11
N LYS A 297 -15.57 23.97 -10.24
CA LYS A 297 -16.81 24.05 -11.02
C LYS A 297 -17.81 25.02 -10.41
N ALA A 298 -17.98 24.98 -9.09
CA ALA A 298 -18.84 25.92 -8.38
C ALA A 298 -18.30 27.36 -8.45
N PHE A 299 -16.98 27.57 -8.42
CA PHE A 299 -16.34 28.89 -8.57
C PHE A 299 -16.60 29.48 -9.95
N VAL A 300 -16.61 28.67 -11.00
CA VAL A 300 -17.04 29.11 -12.34
C VAL A 300 -18.51 29.53 -12.33
N GLY A 301 -19.38 28.73 -11.69
CA GLY A 301 -20.80 29.08 -11.53
C GLY A 301 -21.00 30.39 -10.75
N ALA A 302 -20.13 30.70 -9.79
CA ALA A 302 -20.13 31.94 -9.02
C ALA A 302 -19.45 33.13 -9.73
N GLY A 303 -18.84 32.94 -10.91
CA GLY A 303 -18.05 33.97 -11.58
C GLY A 303 -16.71 34.30 -10.90
N ILE A 304 -16.24 33.47 -9.96
CA ILE A 304 -14.94 33.62 -9.27
C ILE A 304 -13.78 33.16 -10.18
N LEU A 305 -14.02 32.12 -10.98
CA LEU A 305 -13.09 31.60 -11.98
C LEU A 305 -13.69 31.77 -13.39
N PRO A 306 -12.84 31.93 -14.42
CA PRO A 306 -13.31 32.09 -15.79
C PRO A 306 -13.87 30.76 -16.33
N ALA A 307 -14.81 30.85 -17.28
CA ALA A 307 -15.51 29.68 -17.81
C ALA A 307 -14.61 28.70 -18.59
N ASP A 308 -13.47 29.17 -19.09
CA ASP A 308 -12.46 28.40 -19.83
C ASP A 308 -11.33 27.88 -18.93
N ALA A 309 -11.49 27.89 -17.60
CA ALA A 309 -10.52 27.33 -16.67
C ALA A 309 -10.16 25.87 -17.03
N GLU A 310 -8.86 25.61 -17.17
CA GLU A 310 -8.34 24.31 -17.59
C GLU A 310 -8.47 23.26 -16.49
N ALA A 311 -9.13 22.14 -16.78
CA ALA A 311 -9.33 21.03 -15.83
C ALA A 311 -8.01 20.52 -15.21
N ASN A 312 -6.94 20.41 -15.99
CA ASN A 312 -5.65 19.89 -15.52
C ASN A 312 -4.93 20.83 -14.53
N LYS A 313 -5.29 22.12 -14.50
CA LYS A 313 -4.70 23.12 -13.60
C LYS A 313 -5.61 23.46 -12.42
N ILE A 314 -6.85 22.94 -12.42
CA ILE A 314 -7.90 23.36 -11.48
C ILE A 314 -7.50 23.19 -10.03
N PHE A 315 -6.73 22.14 -9.71
CA PHE A 315 -6.23 21.91 -8.36
C PHE A 315 -5.39 23.08 -7.86
N VAL A 316 -4.38 23.47 -8.66
CA VAL A 316 -3.47 24.56 -8.29
C VAL A 316 -4.21 25.89 -8.29
N THR A 317 -5.09 26.13 -9.28
CA THR A 317 -5.88 27.36 -9.39
C THR A 317 -6.80 27.57 -8.18
N VAL A 318 -7.51 26.52 -7.76
CA VAL A 318 -8.41 26.61 -6.59
C VAL A 318 -7.61 26.75 -5.31
N ALA A 319 -6.51 25.99 -5.15
CA ALA A 319 -5.64 26.09 -3.99
C ALA A 319 -5.07 27.51 -3.83
N ASP A 320 -4.53 28.10 -4.90
CA ASP A 320 -4.03 29.48 -4.92
C ASP A 320 -5.13 30.50 -4.55
N LYS A 321 -6.36 30.28 -5.04
CA LYS A 321 -7.47 31.20 -4.79
C LYS A 321 -7.95 31.23 -3.34
N VAL A 322 -7.89 30.10 -2.63
CA VAL A 322 -8.49 29.97 -1.29
C VAL A 322 -7.46 29.95 -0.16
N CYS A 323 -6.19 29.68 -0.47
CA CYS A 323 -5.16 29.55 0.56
C CYS A 323 -4.49 30.89 0.86
N VAL A 324 -4.26 31.13 2.15
CA VAL A 324 -3.33 32.17 2.59
C VAL A 324 -1.88 31.68 2.51
N PRO A 325 -0.89 32.60 2.42
CA PRO A 325 0.52 32.24 2.52
C PRO A 325 0.80 31.37 3.75
N GLY A 326 1.61 30.33 3.56
CA GLY A 326 1.92 29.30 4.54
C GLY A 326 1.01 28.07 4.42
N LEU A 327 -0.30 28.25 4.31
CA LEU A 327 -1.22 27.13 4.11
C LEU A 327 -1.05 26.51 2.73
N PHE A 328 -0.80 27.34 1.72
CA PHE A 328 -0.48 26.86 0.37
C PHE A 328 0.75 25.94 0.42
N GLY A 329 1.83 26.35 1.10
CA GLY A 329 3.02 25.53 1.33
C GLY A 329 2.76 24.23 2.09
N LEU A 330 1.82 24.22 3.04
CA LEU A 330 1.40 23.00 3.72
C LEU A 330 0.70 22.01 2.76
N ILE A 331 -0.15 22.51 1.87
CA ILE A 331 -0.79 21.69 0.82
C ILE A 331 0.27 21.17 -0.16
N MET A 332 1.26 21.99 -0.51
CA MET A 332 2.38 21.55 -1.32
C MET A 332 3.17 20.43 -0.64
N ALA A 333 3.47 20.58 0.65
CA ALA A 333 4.12 19.55 1.44
C ALA A 333 3.29 18.26 1.51
N ALA A 334 1.95 18.37 1.62
CA ALA A 334 1.03 17.23 1.62
C ALA A 334 1.03 16.47 0.28
N LEU A 335 1.13 17.18 -0.86
CA LEU A 335 1.29 16.55 -2.16
C LEU A 335 2.63 15.83 -2.28
N VAL A 336 3.72 16.45 -1.86
CA VAL A 336 5.03 15.80 -1.85
C VAL A 336 5.02 14.57 -0.94
N ALA A 337 4.39 14.67 0.22
CA ALA A 337 4.21 13.57 1.16
C ALA A 337 3.52 12.35 0.54
N ALA A 338 2.45 12.56 -0.20
CA ALA A 338 1.73 11.52 -0.93
C ALA A 338 2.63 10.71 -1.87
N LEU A 339 3.57 11.37 -2.56
CA LEU A 339 4.50 10.71 -3.49
C LEU A 339 5.59 9.93 -2.78
N MET A 340 6.12 10.50 -1.70
CA MET A 340 7.19 9.89 -0.93
C MET A 340 6.77 8.52 -0.38
N SER A 341 5.53 8.40 0.12
CA SER A 341 4.93 7.16 0.66
C SER A 341 4.82 6.02 -0.38
N THR A 342 4.74 6.33 -1.67
CA THR A 342 4.72 5.29 -2.70
C THR A 342 6.14 4.84 -3.03
N ILE A 343 7.08 5.79 -3.12
CA ILE A 343 8.47 5.54 -3.48
C ILE A 343 9.18 4.72 -2.39
N ASP A 344 9.04 5.11 -1.13
CA ASP A 344 9.68 4.44 0.01
C ASP A 344 9.19 2.99 0.19
N THR A 345 7.88 2.77 -0.01
CA THR A 345 7.22 1.46 -0.06
C THR A 345 7.86 0.55 -1.08
N LEU A 346 8.03 1.03 -2.30
CA LEU A 346 8.55 0.24 -3.41
C LEU A 346 10.04 -0.05 -3.22
N ILE A 347 10.82 0.92 -2.74
CA ILE A 347 12.23 0.73 -2.41
C ILE A 347 12.38 -0.37 -1.36
N ASN A 348 11.58 -0.33 -0.29
CA ASN A 348 11.60 -1.37 0.73
C ASN A 348 11.18 -2.73 0.17
N ALA A 349 10.10 -2.77 -0.62
CA ALA A 349 9.60 -4.00 -1.23
C ALA A 349 10.62 -4.65 -2.18
N ILE A 350 11.30 -3.85 -3.01
CA ILE A 350 12.39 -4.32 -3.90
C ILE A 350 13.50 -4.95 -3.08
N SER A 351 13.90 -4.31 -1.97
CA SER A 351 14.92 -4.85 -1.07
C SER A 351 14.52 -6.20 -0.47
N VAL A 352 13.28 -6.31 0.03
CA VAL A 352 12.75 -7.55 0.61
C VAL A 352 12.72 -8.68 -0.42
N VAL A 353 12.15 -8.41 -1.59
CA VAL A 353 12.02 -9.41 -2.67
C VAL A 353 13.39 -9.80 -3.20
N PHE A 354 14.30 -8.85 -3.42
CA PHE A 354 15.64 -9.19 -3.86
C PHE A 354 16.35 -10.09 -2.84
N VAL A 355 16.31 -9.76 -1.55
CA VAL A 355 17.00 -10.55 -0.53
C VAL A 355 16.37 -11.92 -0.34
N ASN A 356 15.04 -12.00 -0.19
CA ASN A 356 14.36 -13.26 0.10
C ASN A 356 14.12 -14.12 -1.14
N ASP A 357 14.01 -13.52 -2.33
CA ASP A 357 13.63 -14.23 -3.55
C ASP A 357 14.74 -14.51 -4.54
N LEU A 358 15.80 -13.72 -4.52
CA LEU A 358 16.95 -13.90 -5.41
C LEU A 358 18.23 -14.21 -4.64
N TYR A 359 18.59 -13.36 -3.70
CA TYR A 359 19.90 -13.36 -3.09
C TYR A 359 20.09 -14.52 -2.11
N ARG A 360 19.21 -14.65 -1.11
CA ARG A 360 19.29 -15.73 -0.10
C ARG A 360 19.11 -17.12 -0.72
N PRO A 361 18.16 -17.38 -1.64
CA PRO A 361 17.93 -18.72 -2.16
C PRO A 361 18.93 -19.15 -3.24
N TYR A 362 19.45 -18.23 -4.07
CA TYR A 362 20.24 -18.60 -5.26
C TYR A 362 21.68 -18.08 -5.27
N LEU A 363 21.92 -16.86 -4.76
CA LEU A 363 23.24 -16.23 -4.88
C LEU A 363 24.15 -16.47 -3.66
N MET A 364 23.61 -16.34 -2.44
CA MET A 364 24.37 -16.42 -1.19
C MET A 364 23.55 -17.11 -0.10
N LYS A 365 23.79 -18.43 0.04
CA LYS A 365 23.10 -19.30 1.00
C LYS A 365 23.79 -19.30 2.37
N LYS A 366 23.01 -19.53 3.43
CA LYS A 366 23.47 -19.80 4.82
C LYS A 366 24.40 -18.71 5.41
N LYS A 367 24.18 -17.44 5.08
CA LYS A 367 24.88 -16.32 5.72
C LYS A 367 24.20 -15.89 7.02
N SER A 368 24.89 -15.10 7.85
CA SER A 368 24.32 -14.54 9.08
C SER A 368 23.21 -13.52 8.77
N ASP A 369 22.31 -13.29 9.72
CA ASP A 369 21.23 -12.31 9.55
C ASP A 369 21.77 -10.89 9.29
N HIS A 370 22.88 -10.52 9.95
CA HIS A 370 23.56 -9.25 9.75
C HIS A 370 24.01 -9.04 8.29
N HIS A 371 24.47 -10.10 7.61
CA HIS A 371 24.84 -10.03 6.19
C HIS A 371 23.63 -9.70 5.32
N TYR A 372 22.53 -10.40 5.54
CA TYR A 372 21.29 -10.19 4.79
C TYR A 372 20.68 -8.82 5.08
N LEU A 373 20.74 -8.35 6.32
CA LEU A 373 20.31 -6.99 6.68
C LEU A 373 21.15 -5.95 5.97
N THR A 374 22.48 -6.07 6.00
CA THR A 374 23.38 -5.16 5.28
C THR A 374 23.10 -5.16 3.77
N THR A 375 22.88 -6.35 3.20
CA THR A 375 22.50 -6.48 1.79
C THR A 375 21.17 -5.78 1.49
N ALA A 376 20.17 -5.94 2.35
CA ALA A 376 18.88 -5.26 2.20
C ALA A 376 19.03 -3.73 2.20
N ARG A 377 19.90 -3.18 3.06
CA ARG A 377 20.19 -1.74 3.08
C ARG A 377 20.83 -1.28 1.77
N ILE A 378 21.84 -2.00 1.28
CA ILE A 378 22.52 -1.69 0.02
C ILE A 378 21.56 -1.76 -1.16
N VAL A 379 20.72 -2.79 -1.22
CA VAL A 379 19.73 -2.94 -2.31
C VAL A 379 18.71 -1.81 -2.28
N SER A 380 18.33 -1.31 -1.10
CA SER A 380 17.46 -0.13 -1.00
C SER A 380 18.13 1.10 -1.63
N LEU A 381 19.43 1.30 -1.38
CA LEU A 381 20.22 2.36 -2.02
C LEU A 381 20.26 2.23 -3.55
N ILE A 382 20.49 1.00 -4.03
CA ILE A 382 20.51 0.69 -5.46
C ILE A 382 19.14 0.92 -6.10
N ALA A 383 18.04 0.54 -5.43
CA ALA A 383 16.69 0.74 -5.94
C ALA A 383 16.33 2.23 -6.10
N GLY A 384 16.78 3.09 -5.17
CA GLY A 384 16.66 4.53 -5.31
C GLY A 384 17.46 5.06 -6.52
N LEU A 385 18.69 4.60 -6.69
CA LEU A 385 19.56 4.98 -7.80
C LEU A 385 18.99 4.55 -9.17
N THR A 386 18.50 3.31 -9.28
CA THR A 386 17.88 2.83 -10.52
C THR A 386 16.60 3.61 -10.83
N GLY A 387 15.84 3.98 -9.81
CA GLY A 387 14.72 4.92 -9.94
C GLY A 387 15.11 6.25 -10.59
N ILE A 388 16.19 6.89 -10.11
CA ILE A 388 16.73 8.14 -10.67
C ILE A 388 17.14 7.95 -12.14
N ILE A 389 17.85 6.86 -12.45
CA ILE A 389 18.31 6.55 -13.82
C ILE A 389 17.13 6.40 -14.79
N LEU A 390 15.97 5.94 -14.31
CA LEU A 390 14.77 5.78 -15.14
C LEU A 390 14.00 7.09 -15.37
N VAL A 391 14.27 8.16 -14.63
CA VAL A 391 13.55 9.44 -14.78
C VAL A 391 13.66 10.01 -16.21
N PRO A 392 14.85 10.11 -16.83
CA PRO A 392 14.96 10.57 -18.22
C PRO A 392 14.26 9.65 -19.23
N VAL A 393 14.21 8.34 -18.97
CA VAL A 393 13.50 7.37 -19.82
C VAL A 393 12.01 7.67 -19.80
N PHE A 394 11.41 7.87 -18.62
CA PHE A 394 10.00 8.23 -18.50
C PHE A 394 9.68 9.63 -19.03
N ALA A 395 10.62 10.58 -18.91
CA ALA A 395 10.48 11.91 -19.48
C ALA A 395 10.42 11.92 -21.01
N SER A 396 10.89 10.87 -21.68
CA SER A 396 10.82 10.74 -23.15
C SER A 396 9.42 10.37 -23.68
N PHE A 397 8.51 9.93 -22.81
CA PHE A 397 7.16 9.57 -23.21
C PHE A 397 6.31 10.84 -23.46
N LYS A 398 5.51 10.82 -24.52
CA LYS A 398 4.60 11.92 -24.88
C LYS A 398 3.52 12.20 -23.82
N SER A 399 3.19 11.20 -23.01
CA SER A 399 2.17 11.31 -21.96
C SER A 399 2.55 10.43 -20.78
N ILE A 400 2.63 11.05 -19.60
CA ILE A 400 2.79 10.38 -18.30
C ILE A 400 1.69 9.33 -18.10
N TYR A 401 0.45 9.68 -18.47
CA TYR A 401 -0.71 8.81 -18.31
C TYR A 401 -0.58 7.54 -19.14
N LEU A 402 -0.18 7.67 -20.41
CA LEU A 402 -0.02 6.52 -21.29
C LEU A 402 1.15 5.63 -20.84
N ALA A 403 2.27 6.23 -20.43
CA ALA A 403 3.43 5.50 -19.91
C ALA A 403 3.06 4.67 -18.68
N HIS A 404 2.33 5.28 -17.74
CA HIS A 404 1.85 4.63 -16.52
C HIS A 404 0.88 3.50 -16.83
N ALA A 405 -0.22 3.79 -17.54
CA ALA A 405 -1.26 2.81 -17.83
C ALA A 405 -0.73 1.60 -18.61
N THR A 406 0.15 1.84 -19.59
CA THR A 406 0.75 0.77 -20.41
C THR A 406 1.64 -0.15 -19.57
N PHE A 407 2.48 0.44 -18.72
CA PHE A 407 3.37 -0.30 -17.85
C PHE A 407 2.60 -1.15 -16.83
N ILE A 408 1.60 -0.55 -16.16
CA ILE A 408 0.75 -1.24 -15.19
C ILE A 408 -0.03 -2.39 -15.83
N ALA A 409 -0.64 -2.15 -17.00
CA ALA A 409 -1.47 -3.13 -17.68
C ALA A 409 -0.69 -4.37 -18.15
N THR A 410 0.60 -4.25 -18.45
CA THR A 410 1.42 -5.38 -18.95
C THR A 410 1.74 -6.40 -17.86
N VAL A 411 1.87 -5.94 -16.61
CA VAL A 411 2.32 -6.76 -15.49
C VAL A 411 1.17 -7.20 -14.60
N THR A 412 0.26 -6.27 -14.29
CA THR A 412 -0.75 -6.46 -13.26
C THR A 412 -1.73 -7.59 -13.56
N PRO A 413 -2.42 -7.62 -14.72
CA PRO A 413 -3.45 -8.61 -15.00
C PRO A 413 -2.96 -10.07 -14.95
N PRO A 414 -1.81 -10.42 -15.57
CA PRO A 414 -1.30 -11.79 -15.50
C PRO A 414 -0.94 -12.24 -14.09
N MET A 415 -0.28 -11.37 -13.33
CA MET A 415 0.12 -11.66 -11.95
C MET A 415 -1.09 -11.80 -11.03
N ALA A 416 -2.00 -10.81 -11.08
CA ALA A 416 -3.27 -10.81 -10.37
C ALA A 416 -4.06 -12.11 -10.61
N THR A 417 -4.19 -12.50 -11.88
CA THR A 417 -4.89 -13.71 -12.29
C THR A 417 -4.24 -14.98 -11.71
N ALA A 418 -2.92 -15.10 -11.83
CA ALA A 418 -2.21 -16.29 -11.36
C ALA A 418 -2.25 -16.43 -9.83
N ILE A 419 -2.19 -15.32 -9.09
CA ILE A 419 -2.39 -15.30 -7.63
C ILE A 419 -3.83 -15.70 -7.29
N PHE A 420 -4.81 -15.08 -7.93
CA PHE A 420 -6.22 -15.31 -7.66
C PHE A 420 -6.62 -16.78 -7.93
N LEU A 421 -6.33 -17.30 -9.13
CA LEU A 421 -6.58 -18.70 -9.46
C LEU A 421 -5.76 -19.63 -8.57
N GLY A 422 -4.52 -19.28 -8.22
CA GLY A 422 -3.70 -20.05 -7.29
C GLY A 422 -4.32 -20.21 -5.92
N ALA A 423 -4.86 -19.13 -5.36
CA ALA A 423 -5.42 -19.10 -4.01
C ALA A 423 -6.80 -19.76 -3.96
N PHE A 424 -7.65 -19.53 -4.97
CA PHE A 424 -9.05 -19.95 -4.97
C PHE A 424 -9.31 -21.28 -5.69
N TRP A 425 -8.45 -21.70 -6.61
CA TRP A 425 -8.64 -22.93 -7.38
C TRP A 425 -7.60 -24.00 -7.03
N LYS A 426 -8.02 -24.96 -6.20
CA LYS A 426 -7.17 -26.06 -5.71
C LYS A 426 -6.52 -26.87 -6.84
N ARG A 427 -7.19 -27.02 -7.99
CA ARG A 427 -6.67 -27.77 -9.15
C ARG A 427 -5.66 -26.97 -9.99
N PHE A 428 -5.58 -25.65 -9.84
CA PHE A 428 -4.72 -24.80 -10.67
C PHE A 428 -3.27 -25.27 -10.58
N THR A 429 -2.67 -25.60 -11.74
CA THR A 429 -1.41 -26.33 -11.82
C THR A 429 -0.20 -25.39 -11.93
N PRO A 430 1.03 -25.87 -11.63
CA PRO A 430 2.24 -25.06 -11.83
C PRO A 430 2.43 -24.58 -13.27
N ALA A 431 2.20 -25.46 -14.25
CA ALA A 431 2.26 -25.10 -15.65
C ALA A 431 1.22 -24.03 -16.03
N ALA A 432 0.00 -24.13 -15.49
CA ALA A 432 -1.04 -23.14 -15.74
C ALA A 432 -0.69 -21.77 -15.15
N ALA A 433 -0.11 -21.74 -13.94
CA ALA A 433 0.38 -20.50 -13.34
C ALA A 433 1.49 -19.86 -14.19
N PHE A 434 2.49 -20.64 -14.60
CA PHE A 434 3.58 -20.17 -15.45
C PHE A 434 3.09 -19.59 -16.79
N TRP A 435 2.23 -20.32 -17.51
CA TRP A 435 1.72 -19.87 -18.80
C TRP A 435 0.69 -18.74 -18.69
N SER A 436 -0.10 -18.69 -17.61
CA SER A 436 -0.99 -17.55 -17.32
C SER A 436 -0.18 -16.26 -17.13
N LEU A 437 0.99 -16.33 -16.48
CA LEU A 437 1.91 -15.21 -16.35
C LEU A 437 2.54 -14.84 -17.69
N LEU A 438 3.25 -15.78 -18.32
CA LEU A 438 4.03 -15.52 -19.54
C LEU A 438 3.13 -15.20 -20.74
N GLY A 439 2.18 -16.08 -21.04
CA GLY A 439 1.26 -15.91 -22.16
C GLY A 439 0.34 -14.71 -21.98
N GLY A 440 -0.09 -14.43 -20.76
CA GLY A 440 -0.83 -13.22 -20.41
C GLY A 440 -0.04 -11.94 -20.69
N SER A 441 1.20 -11.86 -20.18
CA SER A 441 2.06 -10.70 -20.42
C SER A 441 2.38 -10.52 -21.91
N ILE A 442 2.59 -11.61 -22.65
CA ILE A 442 2.78 -11.57 -24.11
C ILE A 442 1.51 -11.05 -24.81
N ALA A 443 0.33 -11.56 -24.45
CA ALA A 443 -0.94 -11.12 -25.03
C ALA A 443 -1.16 -9.62 -24.80
N VAL A 444 -0.95 -9.14 -23.57
CA VAL A 444 -1.07 -7.70 -23.27
C VAL A 444 -0.02 -6.91 -24.04
N THR A 445 1.22 -7.39 -24.11
CA THR A 445 2.26 -6.71 -24.90
C THR A 445 1.82 -6.57 -26.35
N ILE A 446 1.33 -7.64 -26.99
CA ILE A 446 0.80 -7.60 -28.37
C ILE A 446 -0.34 -6.59 -28.50
N SER A 447 -1.22 -6.45 -27.50
CA SER A 447 -2.31 -5.46 -27.48
C SER A 447 -1.86 -3.99 -27.47
N ILE A 448 -0.60 -3.71 -27.12
CA ILE A 448 -0.02 -2.36 -27.17
C ILE A 448 0.29 -1.99 -28.62
N TRP A 449 0.84 -2.93 -29.38
CA TRP A 449 1.21 -2.74 -30.79
C TRP A 449 0.01 -2.89 -31.73
N TYR A 450 -0.94 -3.77 -31.36
CA TYR A 450 -2.16 -4.05 -32.12
C TYR A 450 -3.41 -3.89 -31.24
N PRO A 451 -3.83 -2.65 -30.92
CA PRO A 451 -4.97 -2.39 -30.03
C PRO A 451 -6.29 -3.02 -30.48
N GLN A 452 -6.45 -3.29 -31.78
CA GLN A 452 -7.67 -3.87 -32.37
C GLN A 452 -8.01 -5.26 -31.83
N ILE A 453 -7.05 -6.00 -31.25
CA ILE A 453 -7.35 -7.30 -30.61
C ILE A 453 -8.24 -7.15 -29.36
N ILE A 454 -8.32 -5.94 -28.80
CA ILE A 454 -9.17 -5.61 -27.65
C ILE A 454 -10.62 -5.37 -28.12
N ALA A 455 -10.87 -5.18 -29.42
CA ALA A 455 -12.20 -4.85 -29.95
C ALA A 455 -13.33 -5.78 -29.45
N PRO A 456 -13.16 -7.12 -29.39
CA PRO A 456 -14.19 -8.02 -28.86
C PRO A 456 -14.48 -7.83 -27.36
N PHE A 457 -13.60 -7.18 -26.62
CA PHE A 457 -13.73 -6.87 -25.19
C PHE A 457 -14.15 -5.44 -24.95
N SER A 458 -14.12 -4.59 -25.98
CA SER A 458 -14.39 -3.16 -25.89
C SER A 458 -15.87 -2.80 -26.00
N HIS A 459 -16.79 -3.78 -25.97
CA HIS A 459 -18.23 -3.55 -26.05
C HIS A 459 -18.68 -2.53 -25.00
N GLY A 460 -19.11 -1.34 -25.46
CA GLY A 460 -19.46 -0.22 -24.59
C GLY A 460 -18.32 0.77 -24.30
N THR A 461 -17.22 0.76 -25.06
CA THR A 461 -16.18 1.79 -25.02
C THR A 461 -15.84 2.24 -26.44
N ASP A 462 -15.51 3.52 -26.64
CA ASP A 462 -15.24 4.07 -27.98
C ASP A 462 -13.95 3.48 -28.59
N PRO A 463 -13.95 3.01 -29.85
CA PRO A 463 -12.76 2.47 -30.52
C PRO A 463 -11.58 3.45 -30.64
N THR A 464 -11.82 4.77 -30.53
CA THR A 464 -10.79 5.81 -30.68
C THR A 464 -9.95 6.06 -29.42
N GLY A 465 -10.30 5.47 -28.28
CA GLY A 465 -9.55 5.62 -27.02
C GLY A 465 -9.89 4.64 -25.89
N GLY A 466 -11.04 3.97 -25.94
CA GLY A 466 -11.56 3.05 -24.93
C GLY A 466 -10.74 1.78 -24.72
N TYR A 467 -9.95 1.36 -25.72
CA TYR A 467 -9.05 0.20 -25.61
C TYR A 467 -8.03 0.32 -24.47
N GLN A 468 -7.67 1.55 -24.07
CA GLN A 468 -6.73 1.75 -22.96
C GLN A 468 -7.30 1.22 -21.64
N TYR A 469 -8.57 1.49 -21.36
CA TYR A 469 -9.27 1.06 -20.15
C TYR A 469 -9.60 -0.43 -20.17
N MET A 470 -9.89 -0.99 -21.35
CA MET A 470 -10.23 -2.40 -21.50
C MET A 470 -9.00 -3.32 -21.64
N ARG A 471 -7.79 -2.78 -21.78
CA ARG A 471 -6.56 -3.58 -21.87
C ARG A 471 -6.34 -4.44 -20.64
N ALA A 472 -6.62 -3.92 -19.45
CA ALA A 472 -6.50 -4.69 -18.23
C ALA A 472 -7.51 -5.85 -18.18
N ALA A 473 -8.75 -5.61 -18.62
CA ALA A 473 -9.78 -6.63 -18.73
C ALA A 473 -9.39 -7.72 -19.75
N PHE A 474 -8.92 -7.32 -20.93
CA PHE A 474 -8.37 -8.22 -21.94
C PHE A 474 -7.21 -9.06 -21.37
N GLY A 475 -6.27 -8.43 -20.66
CA GLY A 475 -5.15 -9.12 -20.03
C GLY A 475 -5.59 -10.16 -18.99
N MET A 476 -6.53 -9.80 -18.11
CA MET A 476 -7.10 -10.74 -17.15
C MET A 476 -7.79 -11.90 -17.86
N PHE A 477 -8.62 -11.61 -18.86
CA PHE A 477 -9.33 -12.64 -19.63
C PHE A 477 -8.36 -13.60 -20.33
N ALA A 478 -7.37 -13.06 -21.06
CA ALA A 478 -6.36 -13.86 -21.74
C ALA A 478 -5.61 -14.76 -20.76
N SER A 479 -5.15 -14.23 -19.63
CA SER A 479 -4.49 -15.01 -18.57
C SER A 479 -5.40 -16.09 -17.98
N VAL A 480 -6.67 -15.78 -17.70
CA VAL A 480 -7.63 -16.76 -17.16
C VAL A 480 -7.85 -17.89 -18.15
N VAL A 481 -8.09 -17.57 -19.43
CA VAL A 481 -8.33 -18.57 -20.48
C VAL A 481 -7.11 -19.48 -20.65
N ILE A 482 -5.90 -18.91 -20.74
CA ILE A 482 -4.67 -19.68 -20.83
C ILE A 482 -4.53 -20.59 -19.59
N GLY A 483 -4.74 -20.04 -18.39
CA GLY A 483 -4.65 -20.78 -17.14
C GLY A 483 -5.66 -21.94 -17.06
N ILE A 484 -6.91 -21.72 -17.49
CA ILE A 484 -7.96 -22.74 -17.51
C ILE A 484 -7.60 -23.86 -18.49
N ILE A 485 -7.25 -23.50 -19.73
CA ILE A 485 -6.89 -24.48 -20.77
C ILE A 485 -5.73 -25.35 -20.27
N VAL A 486 -4.63 -24.73 -19.85
CA VAL A 486 -3.44 -25.47 -19.39
C VAL A 486 -3.75 -26.34 -18.17
N THR A 487 -4.60 -25.89 -17.24
CA THR A 487 -5.00 -26.67 -16.06
C THR A 487 -5.69 -27.98 -16.43
N PHE A 488 -6.49 -28.01 -17.50
CA PHE A 488 -7.16 -29.24 -17.94
C PHE A 488 -6.23 -30.23 -18.64
N PHE A 489 -5.12 -29.76 -19.21
CA PHE A 489 -4.12 -30.60 -19.88
C PHE A 489 -2.89 -30.94 -19.01
N THR A 490 -2.86 -30.53 -17.75
CA THR A 490 -1.70 -30.73 -16.86
C THR A 490 -2.11 -31.32 -15.51
N LYS A 491 -1.14 -31.89 -14.79
CA LYS A 491 -1.38 -32.56 -13.51
C LYS A 491 -1.35 -31.55 -12.34
N PRO A 492 -2.36 -31.54 -11.46
CA PRO A 492 -2.34 -30.74 -10.23
C PRO A 492 -1.33 -31.30 -9.22
N ARG A 493 -0.86 -30.44 -8.30
CA ARG A 493 -0.09 -30.88 -7.13
C ARG A 493 -0.97 -31.63 -6.14
N GLU A 494 -0.34 -32.45 -5.30
CA GLU A 494 -1.07 -33.17 -4.26
C GLU A 494 -1.66 -32.21 -3.23
N SER A 495 -2.80 -32.59 -2.66
CA SER A 495 -3.52 -31.72 -1.71
C SER A 495 -2.72 -31.40 -0.45
N SER A 496 -1.89 -32.36 -0.01
CA SER A 496 -0.99 -32.26 1.15
C SER A 496 0.12 -31.23 0.96
N GLU A 497 0.61 -31.06 -0.26
CA GLU A 497 1.71 -30.12 -0.58
C GLU A 497 1.26 -28.66 -0.59
N ILE A 498 -0.04 -28.41 -0.78
CA ILE A 498 -0.61 -27.06 -0.92
C ILE A 498 -1.45 -26.65 0.29
N GLU A 499 -1.38 -27.40 1.39
CA GLU A 499 -2.10 -27.07 2.62
C GLU A 499 -1.67 -25.72 3.18
N GLY A 500 -2.67 -24.90 3.51
CA GLY A 500 -2.51 -23.54 3.98
C GLY A 500 -2.29 -22.49 2.89
N LEU A 501 -2.00 -22.90 1.65
CA LEU A 501 -1.74 -22.00 0.52
C LEU A 501 -2.98 -21.73 -0.34
N VAL A 502 -4.11 -22.36 -0.02
CA VAL A 502 -5.39 -22.18 -0.72
C VAL A 502 -6.52 -21.90 0.27
N VAL A 503 -7.55 -21.16 -0.16
CA VAL A 503 -8.64 -20.66 0.71
C VAL A 503 -9.28 -21.79 1.53
N GLY A 504 -9.51 -22.95 0.92
CA GLY A 504 -10.13 -24.10 1.59
C GLY A 504 -9.30 -24.73 2.72
N THR A 505 -8.05 -24.28 2.94
CA THR A 505 -7.12 -24.88 3.91
C THR A 505 -6.56 -23.87 4.92
N ILE A 506 -7.15 -22.67 5.03
CA ILE A 506 -6.70 -21.62 5.97
C ILE A 506 -6.72 -22.10 7.44
N SER A 507 -7.70 -22.90 7.83
CA SER A 507 -7.74 -23.48 9.20
C SER A 507 -6.48 -24.29 9.49
N LYS A 508 -5.96 -25.02 8.49
CA LYS A 508 -4.71 -25.76 8.62
C LYS A 508 -3.50 -24.85 8.69
N ALA A 509 -3.47 -23.76 7.91
CA ALA A 509 -2.42 -22.73 8.04
C ALA A 509 -2.35 -22.18 9.47
N LYS A 510 -3.49 -21.87 10.08
CA LYS A 510 -3.55 -21.40 11.47
C LYS A 510 -3.00 -22.42 12.48
N GLU A 511 -3.35 -23.69 12.34
CA GLU A 511 -2.83 -24.77 13.18
C GLU A 511 -1.31 -24.90 13.05
N LEU A 512 -0.80 -24.88 11.82
CA LEU A 512 0.64 -24.94 11.52
C LEU A 512 1.37 -23.72 12.07
N PHE A 513 0.78 -22.53 11.97
CA PHE A 513 1.34 -21.29 12.50
C PHE A 513 1.48 -21.34 14.03
N LYS A 514 0.45 -21.84 14.73
CA LYS A 514 0.48 -21.98 16.19
C LYS A 514 1.34 -23.16 16.65
N GLY A 515 1.45 -24.22 15.84
CA GLY A 515 2.03 -25.50 16.23
C GLY A 515 1.06 -26.39 17.02
N GLY A 516 -0.25 -26.14 16.94
CA GLY A 516 -1.26 -26.86 17.72
C GLY A 516 -2.70 -26.39 17.47
N LYS A 517 -3.64 -26.84 18.31
CA LYS A 517 -5.05 -26.40 18.24
C LYS A 517 -5.18 -24.92 18.58
N ILE A 518 -5.92 -24.20 17.76
CA ILE A 518 -6.11 -22.75 17.88
C ILE A 518 -7.07 -22.44 19.04
N ASN A 519 -6.79 -21.35 19.76
CA ASN A 519 -7.67 -20.82 20.78
C ASN A 519 -8.45 -19.63 20.20
N GLU A 520 -9.71 -19.87 19.83
CA GLU A 520 -10.61 -18.83 19.30
C GLU A 520 -11.51 -18.20 20.38
N SER A 521 -11.20 -18.43 21.67
CA SER A 521 -11.98 -17.92 22.79
C SER A 521 -11.98 -16.38 22.83
N ARG A 522 -13.10 -15.80 23.26
CA ARG A 522 -13.18 -14.35 23.51
C ARG A 522 -12.39 -14.01 24.77
N TRP A 523 -11.48 -13.05 24.65
CA TRP A 523 -10.56 -12.68 25.71
C TRP A 523 -10.61 -11.18 26.03
N LYS A 524 -10.14 -10.83 27.23
CA LYS A 524 -9.86 -9.43 27.63
C LYS A 524 -8.36 -9.27 27.94
N PRO A 525 -7.76 -8.12 27.59
CA PRO A 525 -6.34 -7.92 27.82
C PRO A 525 -6.00 -7.96 29.30
N ALA A 526 -4.85 -8.55 29.64
CA ALA A 526 -4.26 -8.49 30.97
C ALA A 526 -3.23 -7.36 31.04
N TYR A 527 -2.91 -6.91 32.25
CA TYR A 527 -1.93 -5.85 32.49
C TYR A 527 -1.06 -6.18 33.69
N GLY A 528 0.23 -5.84 33.62
CA GLY A 528 1.18 -6.07 34.70
C GLY A 528 2.51 -5.37 34.50
N VAL A 529 3.40 -5.49 35.50
CA VAL A 529 4.78 -5.01 35.47
C VAL A 529 5.70 -6.20 35.22
N LEU A 530 6.81 -6.00 34.50
CA LEU A 530 7.68 -7.11 34.15
C LEU A 530 8.58 -7.48 35.33
N LYS A 531 8.69 -8.77 35.58
CA LYS A 531 9.66 -9.36 36.49
C LYS A 531 10.60 -10.26 35.71
N ILE A 532 11.89 -9.94 35.76
CA ILE A 532 12.90 -10.69 35.04
C ILE A 532 13.09 -12.03 35.73
N VAL A 533 13.04 -13.11 34.95
CA VAL A 533 13.29 -14.48 35.43
C VAL A 533 14.34 -15.16 34.56
N PRO A 534 15.14 -16.08 35.14
CA PRO A 534 16.11 -16.85 34.37
C PRO A 534 15.42 -17.83 33.41
N GLY A 535 16.07 -18.10 32.28
CA GLY A 535 15.60 -19.01 31.24
C GLY A 535 15.58 -18.33 29.86
N GLU A 536 15.22 -19.11 28.84
CA GLU A 536 15.13 -18.66 27.45
C GLU A 536 13.65 -18.59 27.04
N ARG A 537 13.25 -17.48 26.40
CA ARG A 537 11.88 -17.23 25.93
C ARG A 537 10.78 -17.52 26.95
N VAL A 538 11.03 -17.24 28.22
CA VAL A 538 10.09 -17.49 29.31
C VAL A 538 9.04 -16.39 29.35
N LEU A 539 7.75 -16.77 29.28
CA LEU A 539 6.62 -15.88 29.59
C LEU A 539 5.62 -16.61 30.48
N LYS A 540 5.53 -16.22 31.76
CA LYS A 540 4.52 -16.74 32.69
C LYS A 540 3.65 -15.59 33.18
N LEU A 541 2.36 -15.87 33.26
CA LEU A 541 1.35 -14.95 33.77
C LEU A 541 0.72 -15.53 35.04
N HIS A 542 0.22 -14.65 35.90
CA HIS A 542 -0.60 -15.08 37.02
C HIS A 542 -1.85 -15.83 36.53
N ARG A 543 -2.30 -16.86 37.28
CA ARG A 543 -3.49 -17.67 36.95
C ARG A 543 -4.74 -16.82 36.63
N GLY A 544 -4.96 -15.75 37.38
CA GLY A 544 -6.06 -14.80 37.14
C GLY A 544 -5.90 -13.99 35.84
N ALA A 545 -4.67 -13.68 35.42
CA ALA A 545 -4.40 -13.03 34.14
C ALA A 545 -4.62 -13.98 32.96
N MET A 546 -4.18 -15.25 33.09
CA MET A 546 -4.47 -16.30 32.10
C MET A 546 -5.97 -16.52 31.93
N SER A 547 -6.73 -16.57 33.03
CA SER A 547 -8.19 -16.69 33.00
C SER A 547 -8.87 -15.52 32.28
N ARG A 548 -8.44 -14.27 32.53
CA ARG A 548 -8.94 -13.08 31.79
C ARG A 548 -8.62 -13.12 30.30
N LEU A 549 -7.46 -13.66 29.95
CA LEU A 549 -7.05 -13.86 28.56
C LEU A 549 -7.70 -15.10 27.93
N SER A 550 -8.41 -15.92 28.71
CA SER A 550 -8.89 -17.24 28.29
C SER A 550 -7.79 -18.07 27.63
N SER A 551 -6.57 -17.95 28.15
CA SER A 551 -5.36 -18.52 27.57
C SER A 551 -4.88 -19.75 28.37
N ALA A 552 -4.23 -20.68 27.69
CA ALA A 552 -3.59 -21.87 28.23
C ALA A 552 -2.09 -21.90 27.88
N ALA A 553 -1.31 -22.76 28.55
CA ALA A 553 0.08 -22.99 28.20
C ALA A 553 0.20 -23.43 26.72
N GLY A 554 1.16 -22.85 26.00
CA GLY A 554 1.37 -23.03 24.57
C GLY A 554 0.63 -22.04 23.68
N ASP A 555 -0.30 -21.23 24.21
CA ASP A 555 -0.95 -20.17 23.42
C ASP A 555 0.01 -19.04 23.07
N LEU A 556 -0.19 -18.42 21.91
CA LEU A 556 0.66 -17.32 21.47
C LEU A 556 0.15 -16.00 22.06
N LEU A 557 0.99 -15.37 22.88
CA LEU A 557 0.70 -14.10 23.53
C LEU A 557 1.53 -12.97 22.93
N TYR A 558 0.98 -11.77 23.01
CA TYR A 558 1.62 -10.53 22.61
C TYR A 558 1.72 -9.60 23.82
N VAL A 559 2.96 -9.28 24.22
CA VAL A 559 3.27 -8.39 25.34
C VAL A 559 3.73 -7.06 24.77
N CYS A 560 3.07 -5.96 25.14
CA CYS A 560 3.43 -4.62 24.69
C CYS A 560 3.40 -3.57 25.80
N ASP A 561 4.10 -2.45 25.59
CA ASP A 561 3.97 -1.28 26.44
C ASP A 561 2.50 -0.80 26.49
N SER A 562 2.01 -0.47 27.69
CA SER A 562 0.60 -0.07 27.89
C SER A 562 0.22 1.23 27.18
N ARG A 563 1.19 2.05 26.77
CA ARG A 563 0.95 3.30 26.03
C ARG A 563 0.55 3.01 24.59
N GLY A 564 -0.74 3.11 24.31
CA GLY A 564 -1.32 2.82 22.99
C GLY A 564 -0.70 3.61 21.82
N TRP A 565 -0.21 4.83 22.07
CA TRP A 565 0.41 5.69 21.05
C TRP A 565 1.74 5.16 20.50
N LEU A 566 2.38 4.20 21.19
CA LEU A 566 3.56 3.51 20.65
C LEU A 566 3.20 2.51 19.56
N GLY A 567 1.92 2.14 19.44
CA GLY A 567 1.42 1.30 18.35
C GLY A 567 2.09 -0.07 18.21
N GLY A 568 2.80 -0.54 19.24
CA GLY A 568 3.55 -1.80 19.22
C GLY A 568 5.06 -1.66 18.95
N LEU A 569 5.62 -0.45 18.89
CA LEU A 569 7.08 -0.23 18.77
C LEU A 569 7.90 -0.92 19.87
N ARG A 570 7.30 -1.14 21.05
CA ARG A 570 7.88 -1.88 22.17
C ARG A 570 7.00 -3.06 22.52
N SER A 571 7.23 -4.19 21.85
CA SER A 571 6.45 -5.40 22.05
C SER A 571 7.16 -6.65 21.55
N VAL A 572 6.73 -7.80 22.03
CA VAL A 572 7.25 -9.11 21.63
C VAL A 572 6.14 -10.17 21.65
N HIS A 573 6.26 -11.17 20.79
CA HIS A 573 5.44 -12.39 20.85
C HIS A 573 6.17 -13.50 21.60
N ALA A 574 5.44 -14.19 22.47
CA ALA A 574 5.97 -15.35 23.18
C ALA A 574 4.84 -16.32 23.52
N ASN A 575 5.18 -17.61 23.62
CA ASN A 575 4.22 -18.63 24.03
C ASN A 575 4.00 -18.54 25.54
N ALA A 576 2.75 -18.63 25.96
CA ALA A 576 2.40 -18.73 27.37
C ALA A 576 2.99 -20.02 27.95
N MET A 577 3.64 -19.92 29.10
CA MET A 577 4.03 -21.09 29.89
C MET A 577 3.06 -21.28 31.06
N GLU A 578 3.29 -22.35 31.83
CA GLU A 578 2.49 -22.65 33.02
C GLU A 578 2.34 -21.41 33.93
N PRO A 579 1.11 -21.13 34.39
CA PRO A 579 0.84 -19.95 35.20
C PRO A 579 1.59 -20.00 36.53
N HIS A 580 1.84 -18.83 37.10
CA HIS A 580 2.31 -18.72 38.48
C HIS A 580 1.18 -18.26 39.42
N ASP A 581 1.32 -18.57 40.69
CA ASP A 581 0.39 -18.16 41.75
C ASP A 581 0.99 -17.04 42.65
N GLY A 582 2.05 -16.38 42.18
CA GLY A 582 2.65 -15.17 42.80
C GLY A 582 1.82 -13.88 42.63
N ASP A 583 2.45 -12.70 42.64
CA ASP A 583 1.73 -11.42 42.53
C ASP A 583 0.88 -11.34 41.24
N PRO A 584 -0.43 -11.06 41.33
CA PRO A 584 -1.33 -10.97 40.18
C PRO A 584 -0.98 -9.86 39.18
N ASN A 585 -0.16 -8.88 39.57
CA ASN A 585 0.29 -7.79 38.73
C ASN A 585 1.66 -8.04 38.08
N GLU A 586 2.32 -9.16 38.36
CA GLU A 586 3.61 -9.50 37.76
C GLU A 586 3.44 -10.27 36.45
N ILE A 587 4.25 -9.93 35.46
CA ILE A 587 4.46 -10.68 34.24
C ILE A 587 5.90 -11.20 34.31
N MET A 588 6.07 -12.49 34.60
CA MET A 588 7.39 -13.10 34.64
C MET A 588 7.88 -13.33 33.22
N ILE A 589 8.97 -12.68 32.85
CA ILE A 589 9.50 -12.69 31.49
C ILE A 589 11.03 -12.82 31.49
N SER A 590 11.59 -13.56 30.54
CA SER A 590 13.04 -13.67 30.40
C SER A 590 13.68 -12.42 29.79
N GLN A 591 14.98 -12.24 30.03
CA GLN A 591 15.74 -11.07 29.58
C GLN A 591 15.81 -10.98 28.04
N ASP A 592 15.94 -12.10 27.34
CA ASP A 592 16.00 -12.15 25.87
C ASP A 592 14.72 -11.59 25.22
N LEU A 593 13.53 -11.88 25.77
CA LEU A 593 12.27 -11.34 25.27
C LEU A 593 12.13 -9.83 25.53
N ILE A 594 12.66 -9.36 26.66
CA ILE A 594 12.71 -7.92 26.97
C ILE A 594 13.59 -7.20 25.94
N ASP A 595 14.76 -7.77 25.65
CA ASP A 595 15.74 -7.17 24.73
C ASP A 595 15.27 -7.22 23.27
N GLU A 596 14.63 -8.32 22.86
CA GLU A 596 13.99 -8.48 21.55
C GLU A 596 12.87 -7.44 21.36
N GLY A 597 11.98 -7.33 22.35
CA GLY A 597 10.84 -6.41 22.30
C GLY A 597 11.17 -4.95 22.62
N GLY A 598 12.39 -4.66 23.09
CA GLY A 598 12.75 -3.36 23.64
C GLY A 598 11.81 -2.92 24.77
N LEU A 599 11.39 -3.85 25.62
CA LEU A 599 10.47 -3.59 26.72
C LEU A 599 11.16 -2.82 27.87
N ARG A 600 10.39 -2.17 28.75
CA ARG A 600 10.94 -1.37 29.87
C ARG A 600 10.42 -1.90 31.20
N PRO A 601 11.20 -2.68 31.96
CA PRO A 601 10.68 -3.46 33.10
C PRO A 601 9.86 -2.67 34.13
N GLN A 602 10.28 -1.43 34.44
CA GLN A 602 9.63 -0.54 35.41
C GLN A 602 8.27 0.02 34.95
N ARG A 603 7.84 -0.26 33.72
CA ARG A 603 6.59 0.25 33.16
C ARG A 603 5.52 -0.83 33.17
N ARG A 604 4.26 -0.39 33.10
CA ARG A 604 3.11 -1.27 32.94
C ARG A 604 3.00 -1.74 31.48
N HIS A 605 2.75 -3.02 31.30
CA HIS A 605 2.59 -3.68 30.01
C HIS A 605 1.18 -4.25 29.88
N LYS A 606 0.73 -4.38 28.64
CA LYS A 606 -0.50 -5.02 28.22
C LYS A 606 -0.15 -6.36 27.60
N VAL A 607 -0.93 -7.39 27.92
CA VAL A 607 -0.82 -8.72 27.31
C VAL A 607 -2.12 -9.04 26.59
N GLU A 608 -1.99 -9.59 25.39
CA GLU A 608 -3.10 -9.94 24.50
C GLU A 608 -2.93 -11.37 23.97
N LEU A 609 -4.03 -12.11 23.87
CA LEU A 609 -4.05 -13.43 23.21
C LEU A 609 -4.13 -13.23 21.70
N ILE A 610 -3.19 -13.85 20.97
CA ILE A 610 -3.14 -13.79 19.50
C ILE A 610 -3.78 -15.04 18.87
N MET A 611 -3.47 -16.24 19.38
CA MET A 611 -3.95 -17.52 18.86
C MET A 611 -3.82 -18.68 19.83
#